data_AF-A0A851UWF5-F1
#
_entry.id   AF-A0A851UWF5-F1
#
_cell.length_a   1.000
_cell.length_b   1.000
_cell.length_c   1.000
_cell.angle_alpha   90.00
_cell.angle_beta   90.00
_cell.angle_gamma   90.00
#
_symmetry.space_group_name_H-M   'P 1'
#
loop_
_entity.id
_entity.type
_entity.pdbx_description
1 polymer ?
#
loop_
_entity_poly.entity_id
_entity_poly.type
_entity_poly.pdbx_seq_one_letter_code
_entity_poly.pdbx_strand_id
1 'polypeptide(L)'
;LLAKAIANECQANFISIKGPELLTMWFGESEANVREIFDKARQAAPCVLFFDELDSIAKARGGNIGDGGGAADRVINQILTEMDGMSTKK
;
A
#
# COMPACT_ATOMS: atom_id res chain seq x y z
N LEU A 1 -9.70 13.14 6.38
CA LEU A 1 -9.96 13.58 7.78
C LEU A 1 -10.57 12.47 8.66
N LEU A 2 -11.54 11.70 8.16
CA LEU A 2 -12.18 10.60 8.92
C LEU A 2 -11.20 9.52 9.41
N ALA A 3 -10.31 9.02 8.54
CA ALA A 3 -9.36 7.96 8.90
C ALA A 3 -8.43 8.35 10.08
N LYS A 4 -7.97 9.60 10.11
CA LYS A 4 -7.16 10.12 11.22
C LYS A 4 -7.97 10.26 12.52
N ALA A 5 -9.24 10.63 12.42
CA ALA A 5 -10.13 10.67 13.58
C ALA A 5 -10.36 9.26 14.17
N ILE A 6 -10.55 8.25 13.32
CA ILE A 6 -10.66 6.85 13.75
C ILE A 6 -9.39 6.39 14.46
N ALA A 7 -8.21 6.70 13.91
CA ALA A 7 -6.94 6.33 14.55
C ALA A 7 -6.79 6.96 15.94
N ASN A 8 -7.14 8.24 16.08
CA ASN A 8 -7.12 8.93 17.37
C ASN A 8 -8.10 8.31 18.38
N GLU A 9 -9.33 8.01 17.96
CA GLU A 9 -10.35 7.39 18.82
C GLU A 9 -9.92 5.99 19.29
N CYS A 10 -9.27 5.22 18.40
CA CYS A 10 -8.73 3.90 18.73
C CYS A 10 -7.37 3.94 19.47
N GLN A 11 -6.83 5.13 19.78
CA GLN A 11 -5.48 5.33 20.30
C GLN A 11 -4.39 4.58 19.49
N ALA A 12 -4.57 4.54 18.17
CA ALA A 12 -3.67 3.89 17.23
C ALA A 12 -2.74 4.90 16.56
N ASN A 13 -1.52 4.46 16.24
CA ASN A 13 -0.63 5.18 15.34
C ASN A 13 -1.30 5.38 13.98
N PHE A 14 -0.93 6.45 13.27
CA PHE A 14 -1.50 6.76 11.96
C PHE A 14 -0.37 6.97 10.95
N ILE A 15 -0.29 6.08 9.96
CA ILE A 15 0.64 6.19 8.83
C ILE A 15 -0.20 6.44 7.58
N SER A 16 0.12 7.48 6.83
CA SER A 16 -0.59 7.86 5.60
C SER A 16 0.36 7.81 4.43
N ILE A 17 -0.05 7.15 3.35
CA ILE A 17 0.71 7.03 2.11
C ILE A 17 -0.19 7.44 0.95
N LYS A 18 0.30 8.29 0.04
CA LYS A 18 -0.44 8.61 -1.18
C LYS A 18 -0.10 7.60 -2.29
N GLY A 19 -1.09 7.25 -3.11
CA GLY A 19 -0.94 6.31 -4.23
C GLY A 19 0.30 6.56 -5.09
N PRO A 20 0.58 7.80 -5.54
CA PRO A 20 1.75 8.09 -6.37
C PRO A 20 3.10 7.81 -5.70
N GLU A 21 3.17 7.85 -4.36
CA GLU A 21 4.39 7.57 -3.59
C GLU A 21 4.77 6.09 -3.61
N LEU A 22 3.85 5.22 -4.04
CA LEU A 22 4.08 3.78 -4.15
C LEU A 22 4.78 3.40 -5.47
N LEU A 23 4.88 4.32 -6.43
CA LEU A 23 5.52 4.07 -7.72
C LEU A 23 6.91 4.71 -7.77
N THR A 24 7.90 3.90 -8.09
CA THR A 24 9.26 4.33 -8.40
C THR A 24 9.57 4.04 -9.87
N MET A 25 10.55 4.76 -10.44
CA MET A 25 11.04 4.51 -11.80
C MET A 25 11.93 3.27 -11.88
N TRP A 26 12.33 2.70 -10.74
CA TRP A 26 13.27 1.58 -10.67
C TRP A 26 12.53 0.25 -10.51
N PHE A 27 12.95 -0.74 -11.30
CA PHE A 27 12.34 -2.06 -11.28
C PHE A 27 12.55 -2.74 -9.91
N GLY A 28 11.47 -3.22 -9.28
CA GLY A 28 11.50 -3.93 -8.00
C GLY A 28 11.58 -3.05 -6.75
N GLU A 29 12.00 -1.79 -6.86
CA GLU A 29 12.07 -0.86 -5.73
C GLU A 29 10.67 -0.54 -5.17
N SER A 30 9.67 -0.39 -6.04
CA SER A 30 8.28 -0.14 -5.63
C SER A 30 7.71 -1.26 -4.75
N GLU A 31 8.04 -2.53 -5.03
CA GLU A 31 7.57 -3.67 -4.23
C GLU A 31 8.28 -3.72 -2.86
N ALA A 32 9.58 -3.42 -2.83
CA ALA A 32 10.34 -3.34 -1.59
C ALA A 32 9.81 -2.22 -0.69
N ASN A 33 9.47 -1.05 -1.27
CA ASN A 33 8.86 0.06 -0.55
C ASN A 33 7.52 -0.34 0.10
N VAL A 34 6.67 -1.08 -0.63
CA VAL A 34 5.42 -1.62 -0.05
C VAL A 34 5.70 -2.50 1.17
N ARG A 35 6.67 -3.43 1.09
CA ARG A 35 7.03 -4.29 2.23
C ARG A 35 7.49 -3.46 3.43
N GLU A 36 8.37 -2.48 3.20
CA GLU A 36 8.89 -1.62 4.26
C GLU A 36 7.79 -0.79 4.94
N ILE A 37 6.83 -0.27 4.17
CA ILE A 37 5.67 0.45 4.70
C ILE A 37 4.85 -0.44 5.63
N PHE A 38 4.55 -1.68 5.21
CA PHE A 38 3.81 -2.62 6.04
C PHE A 38 4.60 -3.05 7.29
N ASP A 39 5.91 -3.24 7.18
CA ASP A 39 6.77 -3.55 8.33
C ASP A 39 6.81 -2.40 9.35
N LYS A 40 6.91 -1.14 8.89
CA LYS A 40 6.78 0.04 9.76
C LYS A 40 5.42 0.09 10.45
N ALA A 41 4.34 -0.20 9.72
CA ALA A 41 2.99 -0.24 10.30
C ALA A 41 2.83 -1.34 11.36
N ARG A 42 3.41 -2.53 11.14
CA ARG A 42 3.43 -3.62 12.12
C ARG A 42 4.20 -3.24 13.38
N GLN A 43 5.38 -2.62 13.23
CA GLN A 43 6.20 -2.15 14.35
C GLN A 43 5.50 -1.05 15.15
N ALA A 44 4.64 -0.27 14.48
CA ALA A 44 3.82 0.77 15.09
C ALA A 44 2.46 0.25 15.62
N ALA A 45 2.23 -1.05 15.75
CA ALA A 45 0.95 -1.56 16.26
C ALA A 45 0.65 -1.04 17.69
N PRO A 46 -0.60 -0.64 18.01
CA PRO A 46 -1.77 -0.56 17.12
C PRO A 46 -1.64 0.58 16.10
N CYS A 47 -1.90 0.31 14.82
CA CYS A 47 -1.69 1.27 13.73
C CYS A 47 -2.83 1.22 12.69
N VAL A 48 -3.24 2.40 12.23
CA VAL A 48 -4.05 2.59 11.03
C VAL A 48 -3.12 3.00 9.90
N LEU A 49 -2.96 2.12 8.91
CA LEU A 49 -2.26 2.39 7.66
C LEU A 49 -3.28 2.87 6.62
N PHE A 50 -3.21 4.14 6.23
CA PHE A 50 -4.15 4.78 5.32
C PHE A 50 -3.51 5.03 3.96
N PHE A 51 -4.09 4.44 2.91
CA PHE A 51 -3.74 4.70 1.52
C PHE A 51 -4.69 5.74 0.94
N ASP A 52 -4.17 6.91 0.57
CA ASP A 52 -4.91 7.98 -0.10
C ASP A 52 -4.66 7.95 -1.61
N GLU A 53 -5.60 8.41 -2.43
CA GLU A 53 -5.46 8.47 -3.90
C GLU A 53 -5.00 7.13 -4.54
N LEU A 54 -5.46 5.98 -4.02
CA LEU A 54 -5.04 4.66 -4.53
C LEU A 54 -5.45 4.42 -5.99
N ASP A 55 -6.50 5.09 -6.44
CA ASP A 55 -6.97 5.11 -7.82
C ASP A 55 -5.93 5.67 -8.82
N SER A 56 -5.01 6.53 -8.36
CA SER A 56 -3.90 7.04 -9.18
C SER A 56 -2.97 5.93 -9.70
N ILE A 57 -2.87 4.81 -8.97
CA ILE A 57 -2.08 3.65 -9.34
C ILE A 57 -2.94 2.47 -9.79
N ALA A 58 -4.21 2.40 -9.36
CA ALA A 58 -5.15 1.36 -9.74
C ALA A 58 -5.88 1.68 -11.05
N LYS A 59 -5.14 1.97 -12.13
CA LYS A 59 -5.74 2.08 -13.48
C LYS A 59 -6.43 0.75 -13.83
N ALA A 60 -7.59 0.82 -14.50
CA ALA A 60 -8.36 -0.36 -14.87
C ALA A 60 -7.47 -1.39 -15.60
N ARG A 61 -7.39 -2.61 -15.03
CA ARG A 61 -6.66 -3.73 -15.61
C ARG A 61 -7.17 -3.97 -17.04
N GLY A 62 -6.28 -3.89 -18.04
CA GLY A 62 -6.61 -4.26 -19.43
C GLY A 62 -6.64 -3.15 -20.48
N GLY A 63 -6.20 -1.91 -20.16
CA GLY A 63 -6.22 -0.80 -21.14
C GLY A 63 -5.18 -0.87 -22.26
N ASN A 64 -4.04 -1.55 -22.07
CA ASN A 64 -3.02 -1.74 -23.11
C ASN A 64 -2.67 -3.23 -23.25
N ILE A 65 -3.30 -3.87 -24.23
CA ILE A 65 -2.96 -5.23 -24.68
C ILE A 65 -1.60 -5.13 -25.40
N GLY A 66 -0.50 -5.26 -24.67
CA GLY A 66 0.82 -5.24 -25.30
C GLY A 66 2.03 -5.32 -24.36
N ASP A 67 1.90 -4.93 -23.10
CA ASP A 67 3.02 -4.96 -22.15
C ASP A 67 2.57 -5.68 -20.87
N GLY A 68 3.18 -6.82 -20.58
CA GLY A 68 2.79 -7.65 -19.44
C GLY A 68 2.85 -6.87 -18.13
N GLY A 69 1.74 -6.80 -17.39
CA GLY A 69 1.63 -6.35 -16.00
C GLY A 69 2.57 -5.19 -15.63
N GLY A 70 2.13 -3.95 -15.90
CA GLY A 70 2.93 -2.75 -15.65
C GLY A 70 3.36 -2.62 -14.18
N ALA A 71 4.30 -1.69 -13.90
CA ALA A 71 4.79 -1.45 -12.54
C ALA A 71 3.68 -1.24 -11.50
N ALA A 72 2.57 -0.62 -11.92
CA ALA A 72 1.38 -0.44 -11.10
C ALA A 72 0.69 -1.77 -10.72
N ASP A 73 0.50 -2.70 -11.66
CA ASP A 73 -0.13 -4.00 -11.38
C ASP A 73 0.68 -4.82 -10.37
N ARG A 74 2.02 -4.78 -10.49
CA ARG A 74 2.92 -5.44 -9.54
C ARG A 74 2.82 -4.86 -8.13
N VAL A 75 2.81 -3.53 -8.01
CA VAL A 75 2.63 -2.84 -6.73
C VAL A 75 1.29 -3.20 -6.08
N ILE A 76 0.20 -3.18 -6.84
CA ILE A 76 -1.13 -3.59 -6.35
C ILE A 76 -1.10 -5.04 -5.85
N ASN A 77 -0.50 -5.97 -6.61
CA ASN A 77 -0.40 -7.36 -6.18
C ASN A 77 0.45 -7.50 -4.89
N GLN A 78 1.49 -6.70 -4.72
CA GLN A 78 2.29 -6.70 -3.49
C GLN A 78 1.48 -6.16 -2.29
N ILE A 79 0.68 -5.10 -2.47
CA ILE A 79 -0.22 -4.58 -1.42
C ILE A 79 -1.21 -5.67 -1.00
N LEU A 80 -1.85 -6.34 -1.96
CA LEU A 80 -2.78 -7.45 -1.68
C LEU A 80 -2.09 -8.58 -0.91
N THR A 81 -0.86 -8.94 -1.30
CA THR A 81 -0.06 -9.97 -0.62
C THR A 81 0.24 -9.60 0.83
N GLU A 82 0.62 -8.34 1.09
CA GLU A 82 0.87 -7.86 2.46
C GLU A 82 -0.41 -7.82 3.29
N MET A 83 -1.56 -7.49 2.67
CA MET A 83 -2.86 -7.46 3.34
C MET A 83 -3.33 -8.85 3.76
N ASP A 84 -3.20 -9.85 2.88
CA ASP A 84 -3.51 -11.25 3.21
C ASP A 84 -2.62 -11.77 4.36
N GLY A 85 -1.36 -11.34 4.39
CA GLY A 85 -0.41 -11.67 5.45
C GLY A 85 -0.71 -11.06 6.82
N MET A 86 -1.62 -10.09 6.95
CA MET A 86 -1.96 -9.45 8.23
C MET A 86 -2.70 -10.38 9.20
N SER A 87 -3.37 -11.42 8.69
CA SER A 87 -4.12 -12.38 9.52
C SER A 87 -3.25 -13.48 10.13
N THR A 88 -2.06 -13.69 9.58
CA THR A 88 -1.07 -14.62 10.10
C THR A 88 -0.05 -13.83 10.91
N LYS A 89 -0.02 -14.03 12.24
CA LYS A 89 1.13 -13.58 13.05
C LYS A 89 2.39 -14.24 12.45
N LYS A 90 3.23 -13.45 11.78
CA LYS A 90 4.60 -13.84 11.46
C LYS A 90 5.42 -13.91 12.75
#